data_AF-A0A3D0YQ55-F1
#
_entry.id   AF-A0A3D0YQ55-F1
#
_cell.length_a   1.000
_cell.length_b   1.000
_cell.length_c   1.000
_cell.angle_alpha   90.00
_cell.angle_beta   90.00
_cell.angle_gamma   90.00
#
_symmetry.space_group_name_H-M   'P 1'
#
loop_
_entity.id
_entity.type
_entity.pdbx_description
1 polymer ?
#
loop_
_entity_poly.entity_id
_entity_poly.type
_entity_poly.pdbx_seq_one_letter_code
_entity_poly.pdbx_strand_id
1 'polypeptide(L)'
;MEETGLKANDLEFSNIVNDRSSDQNRLQIGFIIKSIKGEPVLNEPDRCEEWKWFDFSELPSELFPPHVRQIANFLDGSNFADA
;
A
#
# COMPACT_ATOMS: atom_id res chain seq x y z
N MET A 1 -4.08 -1.61 12.21
CA MET A 1 -4.99 -1.70 13.36
C MET A 1 -6.14 -0.72 13.25
N GLU A 2 -5.89 0.60 13.12
CA GLU A 2 -6.96 1.61 13.05
C GLU A 2 -7.95 1.32 11.91
N GLU A 3 -7.47 1.22 10.66
CA GLU A 3 -8.36 1.06 9.49
C GLU A 3 -8.89 -0.37 9.26
N THR A 4 -8.07 -1.39 9.60
CA THR A 4 -8.31 -2.79 9.20
C THR A 4 -8.52 -3.77 10.36
N GLY A 5 -8.26 -3.36 11.59
CA GLY A 5 -8.19 -4.27 12.76
C GLY A 5 -6.97 -5.20 12.78
N LEU A 6 -6.21 -5.31 11.68
CA LEU A 6 -5.03 -6.19 11.61
C LEU A 6 -3.90 -5.69 12.50
N LYS A 7 -3.22 -6.63 13.15
CA LYS A 7 -1.95 -6.42 13.85
C LYS A 7 -0.80 -6.86 12.94
N ALA A 8 0.02 -5.91 12.53
CA ALA A 8 1.21 -6.13 11.73
C ALA A 8 2.44 -6.31 12.62
N ASN A 9 3.28 -7.30 12.31
CA ASN A 9 4.60 -7.49 12.92
C ASN A 9 5.65 -7.66 11.80
N ASP A 10 6.93 -7.60 12.16
CA ASP A 10 8.04 -7.87 11.24
C ASP A 10 7.99 -7.01 9.96
N LEU A 11 7.97 -5.69 10.14
CA LEU A 11 7.95 -4.73 9.04
C LEU A 11 9.34 -4.64 8.41
N GLU A 12 9.39 -4.83 7.09
CA GLU A 12 10.58 -4.61 6.28
C GLU A 12 10.35 -3.43 5.35
N PHE A 13 11.34 -2.54 5.26
CA PHE A 13 11.29 -1.46 4.29
C PHE A 13 11.26 -2.02 2.86
N SER A 14 10.35 -1.52 2.02
CA SER A 14 10.26 -1.87 0.61
C SER A 14 10.90 -0.80 -0.26
N ASN A 15 10.22 0.34 -0.38
CA ASN A 15 10.61 1.41 -1.27
C ASN A 15 10.00 2.74 -0.82
N ILE A 16 10.56 3.83 -1.32
CA ILE A 16 10.02 5.18 -1.17
C ILE A 16 9.76 5.79 -2.55
N VAL A 17 8.62 6.48 -2.68
CA VAL A 17 8.26 7.22 -3.88
C VAL A 17 8.08 8.69 -3.50
N ASN A 18 8.82 9.57 -4.16
CA ASN A 18 8.50 10.99 -4.15
C ASN A 18 7.43 11.25 -5.20
N ASP A 19 6.18 11.36 -4.76
CA ASP A 19 5.03 11.61 -5.63
C ASP A 19 4.76 13.11 -5.71
N ARG A 20 5.02 13.66 -6.90
CA ARG A 20 4.84 15.07 -7.24
C ARG A 20 3.69 15.30 -8.22
N SER A 21 2.91 14.26 -8.49
CA SER A 21 1.86 14.28 -9.51
C SER A 21 0.60 15.04 -9.07
N SER A 22 0.42 15.20 -7.76
CA SER A 22 -0.67 16.01 -7.20
C SER A 22 -0.18 17.38 -6.72
N ASP A 23 -1.12 18.29 -6.51
CA ASP A 23 -0.94 19.58 -5.85
C ASP A 23 -0.36 19.46 -4.42
N GLN A 24 -0.36 18.25 -3.86
CA GLN A 24 0.20 17.88 -2.57
C GLN A 24 1.40 16.96 -2.77
N ASN A 25 2.62 17.49 -2.74
CA ASN A 25 3.83 16.66 -2.79
C ASN A 25 3.87 15.71 -1.58
N ARG A 26 3.97 14.41 -1.83
CA ARG A 26 4.04 13.39 -0.77
C ARG A 26 5.22 12.46 -0.97
N LEU A 27 5.92 12.17 0.13
CA LEU A 27 6.83 11.03 0.19
C LEU A 27 6.03 9.81 0.68
N GLN A 28 5.82 8.84 -0.21
CA GLN A 28 5.15 7.59 0.13
C GLN A 28 6.19 6.53 0.51
N ILE A 29 6.13 6.05 1.74
CA ILE A 29 7.09 5.07 2.29
C ILE A 29 6.36 3.74 2.45
N GLY A 30 6.79 2.73 1.70
CA GLY A 30 6.20 1.40 1.69
C GLY A 30 6.94 0.43 2.60
N PHE A 31 6.19 -0.39 3.33
CA PHE A 31 6.70 -1.49 4.14
C PHE A 31 6.01 -2.80 3.76
N ILE A 32 6.76 -3.90 3.78
CA ILE A 32 6.22 -5.25 3.70
C ILE A 32 6.05 -5.79 5.09
N ILE A 33 4.86 -6.33 5.37
CA ILE A 33 4.55 -6.98 6.64
C ILE A 33 4.68 -8.48 6.42
N LYS A 34 5.60 -9.14 7.13
CA LYS A 34 5.82 -10.60 6.99
C LYS A 34 4.87 -11.44 7.82
N SER A 35 4.28 -10.86 8.85
CA SER A 35 3.34 -11.56 9.73
C SER A 35 2.19 -10.64 10.14
N ILE A 36 0.96 -11.14 9.96
CA ILE A 36 -0.26 -10.48 10.42
C ILE A 36 -1.01 -11.39 11.40
N LYS A 37 -1.76 -10.76 12.32
CA LYS A 37 -2.72 -11.44 13.19
C LYS A 37 -4.09 -10.79 13.11
N GLY A 38 -5.11 -11.62 13.00
CA GLY A 38 -6.52 -11.21 12.85
C GLY A 38 -6.99 -11.32 11.40
N GLU A 39 -8.27 -11.01 11.20
CA GLU A 39 -8.89 -10.88 9.88
C GLU A 39 -9.18 -9.40 9.61
N PRO A 40 -9.13 -8.93 8.36
CA PRO A 40 -9.44 -7.56 8.03
C PRO A 40 -10.91 -7.25 8.33
N VAL A 41 -11.15 -6.11 8.97
CA VAL A 41 -12.47 -5.56 9.25
C VAL A 41 -12.54 -4.11 8.78
N LEU A 42 -13.72 -3.68 8.36
CA LEU A 42 -13.94 -2.31 7.91
C LEU A 42 -14.20 -1.39 9.11
N ASN A 43 -13.14 -0.83 9.69
CA ASN A 43 -13.28 0.03 10.88
C ASN A 43 -13.69 1.47 10.55
N GLU A 44 -13.41 1.95 9.34
CA GLU A 44 -13.73 3.32 8.88
C GLU A 44 -14.65 3.31 7.65
N PRO A 45 -15.93 2.92 7.83
CA PRO A 45 -16.88 2.77 6.72
C PRO A 45 -17.27 4.09 6.03
N ASP A 46 -16.94 5.24 6.62
CA ASP A 46 -17.11 6.57 6.02
C ASP A 46 -15.98 6.92 5.03
N ARG A 47 -14.88 6.15 5.01
CA ARG A 47 -13.68 6.42 4.21
C ARG A 47 -13.30 5.29 3.25
N CYS A 48 -13.70 4.07 3.56
CA CYS A 48 -13.40 2.87 2.79
C CYS A 48 -14.66 2.03 2.65
N GLU A 49 -14.87 1.40 1.49
CA GLU A 49 -16.06 0.57 1.23
C GLU A 49 -15.83 -0.90 1.61
N GLU A 50 -14.64 -1.43 1.34
CA GLU A 50 -14.29 -2.83 1.63
C GLU A 50 -12.79 -3.06 1.73
N TRP A 51 -12.42 -4.16 2.42
CA TRP A 51 -11.07 -4.71 2.39
C TRP A 51 -11.08 -6.04 1.66
N LYS A 52 -10.18 -6.19 0.67
CA LYS A 52 -10.04 -7.42 -0.11
C LYS A 52 -8.57 -7.67 -0.47
N TRP A 53 -8.19 -8.94 -0.42
CA TRP A 53 -6.88 -9.39 -0.90
C TRP A 53 -6.95 -9.68 -2.40
N PHE A 54 -5.94 -9.23 -3.14
CA PHE A 54 -5.79 -9.45 -4.57
C PHE A 54 -4.44 -10.10 -4.85
N ASP A 55 -4.38 -11.01 -5.81
CA ASP A 55 -3.12 -11.48 -6.36
C ASP A 55 -2.48 -10.37 -7.21
N PHE A 56 -1.14 -10.30 -7.26
CA PHE A 56 -0.45 -9.29 -8.07
C PHE A 56 -0.74 -9.41 -9.57
N SER A 57 -1.10 -10.61 -10.05
CA SER A 57 -1.52 -10.84 -11.43
C SER A 57 -2.99 -10.49 -11.70
N GLU A 58 -3.77 -10.22 -10.64
CA GLU A 58 -5.22 -9.96 -10.70
C GLU A 58 -5.62 -8.67 -9.96
N LEU A 59 -4.75 -7.65 -10.01
CA LEU A 59 -5.05 -6.34 -9.46
C LEU A 59 -6.24 -5.69 -10.21
N PRO A 60 -7.07 -4.89 -9.50
CA PRO A 60 -8.13 -4.13 -10.14
C PRO A 60 -7.56 -3.12 -11.15
N SER A 61 -8.33 -2.80 -12.19
CA SER A 61 -7.88 -1.88 -13.25
C SER A 61 -7.67 -0.45 -12.74
N GLU A 62 -8.50 -0.01 -11.80
CA GLU A 62 -8.44 1.31 -11.20
C GLU A 62 -7.65 1.26 -9.90
N LEU A 63 -6.38 1.64 -9.98
CA LEU A 63 -5.51 1.79 -8.81
C LEU A 63 -5.37 3.25 -8.44
N PHE A 64 -5.27 3.54 -7.15
CA PHE A 64 -4.89 4.87 -6.69
C PHE A 64 -3.52 5.21 -7.30
N PRO A 65 -3.38 6.30 -8.08
CA PRO A 65 -2.20 6.54 -8.92
C PRO A 65 -0.85 6.42 -8.21
N PRO A 66 -0.69 6.91 -6.97
CA PRO A 66 0.59 6.80 -6.28
C PRO A 66 1.00 5.36 -5.95
N HIS A 67 0.04 4.45 -5.74
CA HIS A 67 0.34 3.05 -5.47
C HIS A 67 0.84 2.30 -6.70
N VAL A 68 0.54 2.77 -7.92
CA VAL A 68 0.98 2.12 -9.17
C VAL A 68 2.50 2.03 -9.22
N ARG A 69 3.20 3.15 -8.95
CA ARG A 69 4.67 3.16 -8.91
C ARG A 69 5.21 2.35 -7.74
N GLN A 70 4.57 2.43 -6.57
CA GLN A 70 5.01 1.71 -5.37
C GLN A 70 4.92 0.17 -5.52
N ILE A 71 3.87 -0.33 -6.17
CA ILE A 71 3.69 -1.75 -6.49
C ILE A 71 4.73 -2.18 -7.54
N ALA A 72 4.93 -1.40 -8.60
CA ALA A 72 5.94 -1.70 -9.61
C ALA A 72 7.34 -1.83 -8.97
N ASN A 73 7.73 -0.84 -8.16
CA ASN A 73 8.99 -0.82 -7.42
C ASN A 73 9.17 -2.05 -6.52
N PHE A 74 8.10 -2.52 -5.88
CA PHE A 74 8.15 -3.74 -5.08
C PHE A 74 8.42 -4.99 -5.94
N LEU A 75 7.75 -5.11 -7.09
CA LEU A 75 7.87 -6.26 -7.98
C LEU A 75 9.21 -6.32 -8.71
N ASP A 76 9.79 -5.16 -9.06
CA ASP A 76 11.07 -5.05 -9.75
C ASP A 76 12.28 -4.98 -8.79
N GLY A 77 12.04 -4.82 -7.48
CA GLY A 77 13.07 -4.74 -6.45
C GLY A 77 13.75 -3.36 -6.33
N SER A 78 13.14 -2.33 -6.90
CA SER A 78 13.60 -0.94 -6.79
C SER A 78 13.21 -0.32 -5.45
N ASN A 79 14.13 0.40 -4.81
CA ASN A 79 13.90 0.97 -3.48
C ASN A 79 13.56 2.47 -3.49
N PHE A 80 13.65 3.14 -4.64
CA PHE A 80 13.41 4.58 -4.78
C PHE A 80 12.82 4.91 -6.15
N ALA A 81 11.86 5.84 -6.19
CA ALA A 81 11.45 6.54 -7.40
C ALA A 81 11.15 8.01 -7.13
N ASP A 82 11.43 8.85 -8.13
CA ASP A 82 10.97 10.23 -8.21
C ASP A 82 9.95 10.29 -9.35
N ALA A 83 8.67 10.54 -9.02
CA ALA A 83 7.51 10.34 -9.90
C ALA A 83 6.62 11.58 -9.99
#